data_AF-A0A1H3IQQ3-F1
#
_entry.id   AF-A0A1H3IQQ3-F1
#
_cell.length_a   1.000
_cell.length_b   1.000
_cell.length_c   1.000
_cell.angle_alpha   90.00
_cell.angle_beta   90.00
_cell.angle_gamma   90.00
#
_symmetry.space_group_name_H-M   'P 1'
#
loop_
_entity.id
_entity.type
_entity.pdbx_description
1 polymer ?
#
loop_
_entity_poly.entity_id
_entity_poly.type
_entity_poly.pdbx_seq_one_letter_code
_entity_poly.pdbx_strand_id
1 'polypeptide(L)'
;MQQSLFEHLGFDLPDTEFDRPDVECSHDLEVGKAAEHLVCADLIMSGYRALLSDQGLPYDILVDIDGTLLRVQVKSTRKPKNHDPKTRVTPGYLFQLRRAGKGGRRRYPENAFDLYALVALERQAIAYLPVIDCSNQTIALRVPGERYLQNGSMNREFQEASFRHALNRLGFET
;
A
#
# COMPACT_ATOMS: atom_id res chain seq x y z
N MET A 1 -23.28 -24.69 16.82
CA MET A 1 -22.30 -23.71 17.33
C MET A 1 -21.15 -24.50 17.92
N GLN A 2 -19.99 -24.49 17.29
CA GLN A 2 -18.77 -25.06 17.90
C GLN A 2 -18.21 -24.00 18.85
N GLN A 3 -18.13 -24.34 20.14
CA GLN A 3 -17.39 -23.57 21.13
C GLN A 3 -15.90 -23.58 20.78
N SER A 4 -15.20 -22.48 21.08
CA SER A 4 -13.80 -22.36 20.68
C SER A 4 -12.91 -23.25 21.56
N LEU A 5 -11.79 -23.73 20.98
CA LEU A 5 -10.81 -24.55 21.70
C LEU A 5 -10.28 -23.85 22.98
N PHE A 6 -10.23 -22.51 22.97
CA PHE A 6 -9.75 -21.69 24.08
C PHE A 6 -10.70 -21.73 25.29
N GLU A 7 -12.01 -21.71 25.04
CA GLU A 7 -13.03 -21.87 26.08
C GLU A 7 -12.96 -23.27 26.72
N HIS A 8 -12.65 -24.30 25.94
CA HIS A 8 -12.54 -25.67 26.43
C HIS A 8 -11.30 -25.91 27.31
N LEU A 9 -10.25 -25.09 27.15
CA LEU A 9 -9.01 -25.16 27.92
C LEU A 9 -9.01 -24.27 29.17
N GLY A 10 -10.12 -23.59 29.46
CA GLY A 10 -10.26 -22.74 30.66
C GLY A 10 -9.44 -21.45 30.59
N PHE A 11 -9.02 -21.02 29.40
CA PHE A 11 -8.46 -19.69 29.21
C PHE A 11 -9.63 -18.71 29.04
N ASP A 12 -9.97 -17.99 30.12
CA ASP A 12 -10.73 -16.75 30.01
C ASP A 12 -9.86 -15.76 29.23
N LEU A 13 -10.19 -15.55 27.96
CA LEU A 13 -9.66 -14.42 27.21
C LEU A 13 -10.30 -13.18 27.86
N PRO A 14 -9.54 -12.32 28.55
CA PRO A 14 -10.13 -11.11 29.08
C PRO A 14 -10.71 -10.30 27.91
N ASP A 15 -11.89 -9.71 28.12
CA ASP A 15 -12.44 -8.63 27.30
C ASP A 15 -11.52 -7.41 27.42
N THR A 16 -10.32 -7.49 26.84
CA THR A 16 -9.37 -6.39 26.84
C THR A 16 -9.82 -5.43 25.77
N GLU A 17 -10.63 -4.44 26.16
CA GLU A 17 -10.37 -3.08 25.71
C GLU A 17 -8.89 -2.81 26.01
N PHE A 18 -8.04 -2.99 25.01
CA PHE A 18 -6.64 -2.61 25.09
C PHE A 18 -6.63 -1.09 25.24
N ASP A 19 -6.58 -0.62 26.48
CA ASP A 19 -6.15 0.72 26.80
C ASP A 19 -4.70 0.81 26.33
N ARG A 20 -4.53 1.19 25.06
CA ARG A 20 -3.22 1.27 24.43
C ARG A 20 -2.48 2.36 25.19
N PRO A 21 -1.36 2.06 25.85
CA PRO A 21 -0.56 3.11 26.49
C PRO A 21 -0.28 4.20 25.45
N ASP A 22 -0.21 5.45 25.89
CA ASP A 22 0.20 6.59 25.04
C ASP A 22 1.65 6.38 24.58
N VAL A 23 1.83 5.54 23.56
CA VAL A 23 3.13 5.28 22.94
C VAL A 23 3.50 6.53 22.16
N GLU A 24 4.61 7.17 22.55
CA GLU A 24 5.28 8.31 21.89
C GLU A 24 5.79 8.00 20.45
N CYS A 25 5.12 7.13 19.69
CA CYS A 25 5.39 6.98 18.27
C CYS A 25 4.52 7.96 17.47
N SER A 26 5.15 8.67 16.53
CA SER A 26 4.39 9.47 15.56
C SER A 26 3.40 8.56 14.85
N HIS A 27 2.10 8.79 15.05
CA HIS A 27 0.99 8.03 14.45
C HIS A 27 1.14 7.87 12.92
N ASP A 28 1.83 8.80 12.25
CA ASP A 28 2.09 8.70 10.82
C ASP A 28 3.19 7.70 10.45
N LEU A 29 4.21 7.54 11.31
CA LEU A 29 5.27 6.54 11.11
C LEU A 29 4.72 5.12 11.26
N GLU A 30 3.92 4.87 12.29
CA GLU A 30 3.31 3.55 12.52
C GLU A 30 2.34 3.17 11.40
N VAL A 31 1.68 4.16 10.79
CA VAL A 31 0.81 3.95 9.63
C VAL A 31 1.60 3.66 8.35
N GLY A 32 2.80 4.24 8.21
CA GLY A 32 3.75 3.85 7.17
C GLY A 32 4.17 2.39 7.33
N LYS A 33 4.68 2.03 8.52
CA LYS A 33 5.11 0.67 8.84
C LYS A 33 4.01 -0.36 8.66
N ALA A 34 2.79 -0.07 9.12
CA ALA A 34 1.65 -0.98 8.94
C ALA A 34 1.37 -1.27 7.46
N ALA A 35 1.53 -0.26 6.59
CA ALA A 35 1.40 -0.46 5.15
C ALA A 35 2.55 -1.29 4.57
N GLU A 36 3.79 -1.06 5.01
CA GLU A 36 4.96 -1.85 4.60
C GLU A 36 4.78 -3.33 4.97
N HIS A 37 4.38 -3.61 6.21
CA HIS A 37 4.08 -4.98 6.65
C HIS A 37 2.93 -5.62 5.87
N LEU A 38 1.88 -4.86 5.57
CA LEU A 38 0.75 -5.37 4.78
C LEU A 38 1.17 -5.76 3.36
N VAL A 39 1.97 -4.93 2.69
CA VAL A 39 2.50 -5.22 1.36
C VAL A 39 3.44 -6.43 1.38
N CYS A 40 4.32 -6.50 2.38
CA CYS A 40 5.23 -7.63 2.54
C CYS A 40 4.45 -8.94 2.73
N ALA A 41 3.43 -8.93 3.59
CA ALA A 41 2.55 -10.08 3.81
C ALA A 41 1.81 -10.48 2.53
N ASP A 42 1.23 -9.52 1.79
CA ASP A 42 0.53 -9.77 0.52
C ASP A 42 1.44 -10.44 -0.52
N LEU A 43 2.68 -9.96 -0.68
CA LEU A 43 3.66 -10.54 -1.59
C LEU A 43 4.06 -11.97 -1.18
N ILE A 44 4.31 -12.19 0.11
CA ILE A 44 4.65 -13.53 0.65
C ILE A 44 3.49 -14.49 0.45
N MET A 45 2.26 -14.08 0.77
CA MET A 45 1.05 -14.89 0.57
C MET A 45 0.79 -15.19 -0.91
N SER A 46 1.22 -14.30 -1.80
CA SER A 46 1.17 -14.48 -3.25
C SER A 46 2.29 -15.35 -3.80
N GLY A 47 3.18 -15.88 -2.95
CA GLY A 47 4.25 -16.81 -3.31
C GLY A 47 5.60 -16.16 -3.63
N TYR A 48 5.75 -14.86 -3.43
CA TYR A 48 7.00 -14.14 -3.69
C TYR A 48 7.89 -14.07 -2.45
N ARG A 49 9.19 -14.09 -2.66
CA ARG A 49 10.17 -13.86 -1.59
C ARG A 49 10.34 -12.36 -1.37
N ALA A 50 9.60 -11.80 -0.42
CA ALA A 50 9.67 -10.38 -0.06
C ALA A 50 10.34 -10.16 1.30
N LEU A 51 11.15 -9.10 1.40
CA LEU A 51 11.85 -8.69 2.63
C LEU A 51 11.65 -7.20 2.86
N LEU A 52 11.43 -6.80 4.12
CA LEU A 52 11.48 -5.40 4.50
C LEU A 52 12.92 -4.88 4.45
N SER A 53 13.09 -3.63 4.04
CA SER A 53 14.37 -2.93 4.03
C SER A 53 14.58 -2.11 5.30
N ASP A 54 15.81 -1.65 5.52
CA ASP A 54 16.12 -0.74 6.61
C ASP A 54 15.61 0.69 6.37
N GLN A 55 15.32 1.39 7.47
CA GLN A 55 14.88 2.79 7.45
C GLN A 55 15.90 3.72 6.77
N GLY A 56 15.41 4.66 5.97
CA GLY A 56 16.23 5.67 5.29
C GLY A 56 16.66 5.30 3.87
N LEU A 57 16.40 4.08 3.43
CA LEU A 57 16.51 3.69 2.03
C LEU A 57 15.37 4.31 1.19
N PRO A 58 15.56 4.45 -0.13
CA PRO A 58 14.54 5.01 -1.00
C PRO A 58 13.47 3.98 -1.43
N TYR A 59 13.48 2.80 -0.82
CA TYR A 59 12.53 1.71 -1.00
C TYR A 59 12.33 1.02 0.35
N ASP A 60 11.17 0.41 0.55
CA ASP A 60 10.78 -0.19 1.83
C ASP A 60 10.78 -1.72 1.77
N ILE A 61 10.68 -2.30 0.56
CA ILE A 61 10.63 -3.75 0.34
C ILE A 61 11.54 -4.17 -0.81
N LEU A 62 12.20 -5.31 -0.67
CA LEU A 62 12.89 -6.03 -1.72
C LEU A 62 12.11 -7.30 -2.06
N VAL A 63 11.98 -7.60 -3.35
CA VAL A 63 11.37 -8.84 -3.84
C VAL A 63 12.35 -9.56 -4.74
N ASP A 64 12.66 -10.81 -4.43
CA ASP A 64 13.50 -11.67 -5.26
C ASP A 64 12.66 -12.38 -6.33
N ILE A 65 12.92 -12.03 -7.59
CA ILE A 65 12.35 -12.65 -8.79
C ILE A 65 13.49 -13.36 -9.52
N ASP A 66 13.61 -14.67 -9.32
CA ASP A 66 14.62 -15.52 -9.96
C ASP A 66 16.06 -14.99 -9.88
N GLY A 67 16.45 -14.46 -8.71
CA GLY A 67 17.77 -13.88 -8.46
C GLY A 67 17.89 -12.40 -8.80
N THR A 68 16.85 -11.80 -9.37
CA THR A 68 16.77 -10.35 -9.62
C THR A 68 16.00 -9.67 -8.49
N LEU A 69 16.64 -8.70 -7.83
CA LEU A 69 16.01 -7.93 -6.77
C LEU A 69 15.21 -6.75 -7.34
N LEU A 70 13.90 -6.77 -7.11
CA LEU A 70 13.00 -5.65 -7.35
C LEU A 70 12.83 -4.83 -6.07
N ARG A 71 13.00 -3.51 -6.20
CA ARG A 71 12.85 -2.55 -5.10
C ARG A 71 11.46 -1.91 -5.16
N VAL A 72 10.73 -2.00 -4.06
CA VAL A 72 9.35 -1.50 -3.94
C VAL A 72 9.30 -0.38 -2.91
N GLN A 73 8.79 0.78 -3.30
CA GLN A 73 8.46 1.88 -2.39
C GLN A 73 6.97 1.86 -2.07
N VAL A 74 6.64 1.83 -0.79
CA VAL A 74 5.28 1.85 -0.27
C VAL A 74 4.82 3.30 -0.07
N LYS A 75 3.57 3.57 -0.45
CA LYS A 75 2.86 4.81 -0.13
C LYS A 75 1.48 4.43 0.39
N SER A 76 1.07 5.01 1.51
CA SER A 76 -0.22 4.69 2.12
C SER A 76 -1.12 5.90 2.27
N THR A 77 -2.41 5.63 2.29
CA THR A 77 -3.44 6.57 2.72
C THR A 77 -4.46 5.84 3.59
N ARG A 78 -5.03 6.53 4.57
CA ARG A 78 -6.03 5.95 5.47
C ARG A 78 -7.42 5.94 4.87
N LYS A 79 -7.80 7.02 4.18
CA LYS A 79 -9.17 7.27 3.71
C LYS A 79 -9.16 7.86 2.31
N PRO A 80 -10.21 7.64 1.51
CA PRO A 80 -10.36 8.32 0.24
C PRO A 80 -10.71 9.79 0.50
N LYS A 81 -10.40 10.65 -0.46
CA LYS A 81 -10.63 12.09 -0.37
C LYS A 81 -11.33 12.57 -1.63
N ASN A 82 -12.20 13.56 -1.46
CA ASN A 82 -12.77 14.31 -2.59
C ASN A 82 -11.76 15.38 -3.01
N HIS A 83 -11.34 15.36 -4.28
CA HIS A 83 -10.46 16.38 -4.83
C HIS A 83 -11.15 17.76 -4.90
N ASP A 84 -12.47 17.77 -5.11
CA ASP A 84 -13.28 18.98 -5.06
C ASP A 84 -14.68 18.66 -4.48
N PRO A 85 -15.00 19.14 -3.26
CA PRO A 85 -16.32 18.95 -2.66
C PRO A 85 -17.47 19.53 -3.48
N LYS A 86 -17.21 20.52 -4.35
CA LYS A 86 -18.24 21.21 -5.14
C LYS A 86 -18.69 20.42 -6.36
N THR A 87 -17.83 19.56 -6.91
CA THR A 87 -18.11 18.82 -8.15
C THR A 87 -18.84 17.50 -7.93
N ARG A 88 -19.08 17.09 -6.67
CA ARG A 88 -19.71 15.80 -6.29
C ARG A 88 -19.06 14.58 -6.97
N VAL A 89 -17.77 14.68 -7.34
CA VAL A 89 -17.04 13.56 -7.92
C VAL A 89 -16.84 12.49 -6.84
N THR A 90 -17.06 11.23 -7.20
CA THR A 90 -16.85 10.08 -6.32
C THR A 90 -15.45 10.14 -5.69
N PRO A 91 -15.31 9.97 -4.37
CA PRO A 91 -14.03 10.07 -3.66
C PRO A 91 -12.99 9.09 -4.21
N GLY A 92 -11.70 9.38 -4.08
CA GLY A 92 -10.63 8.49 -4.52
C GLY A 92 -9.49 8.43 -3.52
N TYR A 93 -8.64 7.41 -3.60
CA TYR A 93 -7.41 7.34 -2.82
C TYR A 93 -6.30 8.08 -3.57
N LEU A 94 -5.78 9.15 -2.97
CA LEU A 94 -4.74 9.98 -3.59
C LEU A 94 -3.36 9.69 -3.01
N PHE A 95 -2.38 9.47 -3.89
CA PHE A 95 -1.01 9.14 -3.55
C PHE A 95 -0.05 10.14 -4.21
N GLN A 96 0.89 10.68 -3.44
CA GLN A 96 1.95 11.55 -3.94
C GLN A 96 3.22 10.72 -4.14
N LEU A 97 3.63 10.53 -5.41
CA LEU A 97 4.66 9.56 -5.77
C LEU A 97 6.08 10.14 -5.68
N ARG A 98 6.29 11.32 -6.27
CA ARG A 98 7.64 11.88 -6.53
C ARG A 98 8.35 12.46 -5.31
N ARG A 99 7.76 12.36 -4.12
CA ARG A 99 8.26 13.03 -2.92
C ARG A 99 8.25 12.11 -1.71
N ALA A 100 9.26 12.29 -0.86
CA ALA A 100 9.47 11.56 0.38
C ALA A 100 9.53 12.51 1.58
N GLY A 101 9.23 11.96 2.76
CA GLY A 101 9.27 12.66 4.04
C GLY A 101 8.08 13.60 4.28
N LYS A 102 7.95 14.08 5.52
CA LYS A 102 6.87 14.99 5.94
C LYS A 102 6.82 16.23 5.03
N GLY A 103 5.67 16.47 4.40
CA GLY A 103 5.46 17.58 3.47
C GLY A 103 6.15 17.41 2.10
N GLY A 104 6.68 16.22 1.80
CA GLY A 104 7.29 15.92 0.50
C GLY A 104 8.55 16.71 0.20
N ARG A 105 9.39 16.96 1.22
CA ARG A 105 10.58 17.82 1.12
C ARG A 105 11.70 17.21 0.29
N ARG A 106 11.75 15.89 0.12
CA ARG A 106 12.82 15.18 -0.61
C ARG A 106 12.28 14.62 -1.92
N ARG A 107 13.06 14.72 -3.00
CA ARG A 107 12.84 13.95 -4.23
C ARG A 107 13.71 12.71 -4.19
N TYR A 108 13.19 11.62 -4.73
CA TYR A 108 13.97 10.41 -4.93
C TYR A 108 14.99 10.63 -6.06
N PRO A 109 16.17 10.01 -5.98
CA PRO A 109 17.08 9.94 -7.12
C PRO A 109 16.44 9.16 -8.28
N GLU A 110 16.98 9.32 -9.48
CA GLU A 110 16.58 8.48 -10.62
C GLU A 110 16.87 7.02 -10.32
N ASN A 111 15.99 6.11 -10.77
CA ASN A 111 16.12 4.66 -10.58
C ASN A 111 16.32 4.21 -9.12
N ALA A 112 15.80 4.98 -8.16
CA ALA A 112 15.91 4.66 -6.75
C ALA A 112 15.18 3.36 -6.37
N PHE A 113 14.10 3.06 -7.08
CA PHE A 113 13.27 1.86 -6.93
C PHE A 113 12.50 1.59 -8.22
N ASP A 114 11.89 0.42 -8.32
CA ASP A 114 11.34 -0.12 -9.57
C ASP A 114 9.80 -0.06 -9.58
N LEU A 115 9.18 -0.24 -8.41
CA LEU A 115 7.73 -0.27 -8.23
C LEU A 115 7.26 0.65 -7.09
N TYR A 116 6.06 1.20 -7.24
CA TYR A 116 5.26 1.69 -6.12
C TYR A 116 4.29 0.60 -5.65
N ALA A 117 4.11 0.47 -4.34
CA ALA A 117 2.96 -0.20 -3.74
C ALA A 117 2.07 0.84 -3.05
N LEU A 118 0.88 1.09 -3.62
CA LEU A 118 -0.07 2.08 -3.14
C LEU A 118 -1.13 1.41 -2.27
N VAL A 119 -1.17 1.78 -0.99
CA VAL A 119 -1.96 1.09 0.02
C VAL A 119 -3.11 1.96 0.52
N ALA A 120 -4.33 1.49 0.31
CA ALA A 120 -5.54 2.01 0.97
C ALA A 120 -5.77 1.23 2.27
N LEU A 121 -5.25 1.76 3.38
CA LEU A 121 -5.14 1.03 4.65
C LEU A 121 -6.49 0.58 5.24
N GLU A 122 -7.53 1.42 5.21
CA GLU A 122 -8.84 1.06 5.77
C GLU A 122 -9.49 -0.13 5.06
N ARG A 123 -9.09 -0.40 3.80
CA ARG A 123 -9.60 -1.51 2.99
C ARG A 123 -8.58 -2.63 2.80
N GLN A 124 -7.37 -2.45 3.33
CA GLN A 124 -6.22 -3.32 3.11
C GLN A 124 -5.99 -3.63 1.61
N ALA A 125 -6.28 -2.68 0.74
CA ALA A 125 -6.13 -2.84 -0.71
C ALA A 125 -4.78 -2.29 -1.18
N ILE A 126 -4.10 -3.04 -2.04
CA ILE A 126 -2.77 -2.72 -2.56
C ILE A 126 -2.82 -2.65 -4.08
N ALA A 127 -2.21 -1.60 -4.64
CA ALA A 127 -2.00 -1.47 -6.08
C ALA A 127 -0.49 -1.35 -6.36
N TYR A 128 0.02 -2.22 -7.22
CA TYR A 128 1.42 -2.26 -7.64
C TYR A 128 1.58 -1.57 -8.99
N LEU A 129 2.41 -0.53 -9.05
CA LEU A 129 2.60 0.28 -10.25
C LEU A 129 4.08 0.42 -10.60
N PRO A 130 4.50 0.07 -11.82
CA PRO A 130 5.84 0.37 -12.29
C PRO A 130 6.14 1.87 -12.26
N VAL A 131 7.34 2.24 -11.80
CA VAL A 131 7.77 3.64 -11.79
C VAL A 131 7.75 4.23 -13.21
N ILE A 132 8.09 3.42 -14.21
CA ILE A 132 8.05 3.78 -15.64
C ILE A 132 6.65 4.20 -16.11
N ASP A 133 5.58 3.69 -15.47
CA ASP A 133 4.19 3.99 -15.81
C ASP A 133 3.63 5.18 -15.01
N CYS A 134 4.45 5.81 -14.16
CA CYS A 134 4.07 6.85 -13.23
C CYS A 134 4.63 8.23 -13.65
N SER A 135 4.09 8.78 -14.74
CA SER A 135 4.46 10.12 -15.23
C SER A 135 3.91 11.28 -14.37
N ASN A 136 2.82 11.05 -13.64
CA ASN A 136 2.17 12.08 -12.83
C ASN A 136 2.77 12.16 -11.41
N GLN A 137 2.75 13.36 -10.82
CA GLN A 137 3.16 13.56 -9.42
C GLN A 137 2.17 12.92 -8.43
N THR A 138 0.90 12.88 -8.80
CA THR A 138 -0.20 12.36 -7.99
C THR A 138 -0.95 11.30 -8.79
N ILE A 139 -1.24 10.17 -8.15
CA ILE A 139 -2.16 9.15 -8.68
C ILE A 139 -3.43 9.13 -7.82
N ALA A 140 -4.57 9.03 -8.49
CA ALA A 140 -5.86 8.79 -7.86
C ALA A 140 -6.32 7.36 -8.22
N LEU A 141 -6.57 6.55 -7.20
CA LEU A 141 -7.16 5.22 -7.36
C LEU A 141 -8.63 5.25 -6.95
N ARG A 142 -9.45 4.51 -7.70
CA ARG A 142 -10.87 4.35 -7.41
C ARG A 142 -11.05 3.56 -6.11
N VAL A 143 -12.09 3.91 -5.38
CA VAL A 143 -12.54 3.18 -4.20
C VAL A 143 -13.14 1.87 -4.69
N PRO A 144 -12.64 0.70 -4.24
CA PRO A 144 -13.16 -0.59 -4.67
C PRO A 144 -14.68 -0.71 -4.43
N GLY A 145 -15.42 -1.17 -5.44
CA GLY A 145 -16.88 -1.36 -5.33
C GLY A 145 -17.73 -0.10 -5.48
N GLU A 146 -17.14 1.08 -5.61
CA GLU A 146 -17.87 2.33 -5.91
C GLU A 146 -18.07 2.51 -7.42
N ARG A 147 -19.18 3.15 -7.82
CA ARG A 147 -19.45 3.47 -9.22
C ARG A 147 -18.93 4.88 -9.56
N TYR A 148 -18.14 4.95 -10.62
CA TYR A 148 -17.62 6.20 -11.18
C TYR A 148 -18.31 6.47 -12.51
N LEU A 149 -18.60 7.75 -12.79
CA LEU A 149 -19.02 8.17 -14.12
C LEU A 149 -17.90 7.84 -15.12
N GLN A 150 -18.25 7.38 -16.32
CA GLN A 150 -17.30 6.88 -17.33
C GLN A 150 -16.26 7.91 -17.83
N ASN A 151 -16.34 9.17 -17.38
CA ASN A 151 -15.61 10.30 -17.98
C ASN A 151 -14.36 10.71 -17.18
N GLY A 152 -13.54 9.76 -16.77
CA GLY A 152 -12.28 10.04 -16.07
C GLY A 152 -11.19 9.05 -16.44
N SER A 153 -10.46 9.34 -17.52
CA SER A 153 -9.34 8.58 -18.08
C SER A 153 -8.11 8.45 -17.16
N MET A 154 -8.20 8.93 -15.91
CA MET A 154 -7.06 9.05 -14.99
C MET A 154 -7.19 8.20 -13.72
N ASN A 155 -8.31 7.51 -13.51
CA ASN A 155 -8.59 6.79 -12.26
C ASN A 155 -8.39 5.29 -12.47
N ARG A 156 -7.23 4.78 -12.05
CA ARG A 156 -6.90 3.34 -12.09
C ARG A 156 -7.64 2.59 -10.97
N GLU A 157 -7.98 1.33 -11.22
CA GLU A 157 -8.58 0.43 -10.23
C GLU A 157 -7.49 -0.40 -9.52
N PHE A 158 -7.72 -0.76 -8.26
CA PHE A 158 -6.76 -1.60 -7.51
C PHE A 158 -6.64 -2.98 -8.14
N GLN A 159 -7.75 -3.52 -8.64
CA GLN A 159 -7.84 -4.85 -9.25
C GLN A 159 -7.00 -4.97 -10.52
N GLU A 160 -6.85 -3.89 -11.27
CA GLU A 160 -6.06 -3.84 -12.50
C GLU A 160 -4.55 -3.70 -12.22
N ALA A 161 -4.18 -3.37 -10.98
CA ALA A 161 -2.80 -3.08 -10.55
C ALA A 161 -2.25 -4.21 -9.66
N SER A 162 -2.38 -5.47 -10.09
CA SER A 162 -1.78 -6.60 -9.38
C SER A 162 -0.26 -6.62 -9.50
N PHE A 163 0.43 -7.27 -8.56
CA PHE A 163 1.88 -7.40 -8.62
C PHE A 163 2.33 -8.13 -9.90
N ARG A 164 1.64 -9.20 -10.28
CA ARG A 164 1.89 -9.94 -11.54
C ARG A 164 1.75 -9.04 -12.77
N HIS A 165 0.73 -8.17 -12.81
CA HIS A 165 0.59 -7.22 -13.90
C HIS A 165 1.80 -6.26 -13.95
N ALA A 166 2.26 -5.77 -12.80
CA ALA A 166 3.44 -4.92 -12.71
C ALA A 166 4.72 -5.64 -13.18
N LEU A 167 4.89 -6.92 -12.85
CA LEU A 167 6.01 -7.75 -13.34
C LEU A 167 6.01 -7.87 -14.86
N ASN A 168 4.86 -8.20 -15.45
CA ASN A 168 4.72 -8.29 -16.91
C ASN A 168 5.07 -6.97 -17.61
N ARG A 169 4.68 -5.83 -17.00
CA ARG A 169 5.03 -4.50 -17.51
C ARG A 169 6.54 -4.20 -17.46
N LEU A 170 7.24 -4.77 -16.47
CA LEU A 170 8.69 -4.68 -16.34
C LEU A 170 9.45 -5.72 -17.18
N GLY A 171 8.75 -6.59 -17.90
CA GLY A 171 9.34 -7.60 -18.78
C GLY A 171 9.76 -8.90 -18.08
N PHE A 172 9.27 -9.15 -16.86
CA PHE A 172 9.44 -10.45 -16.21
C PHE A 172 8.38 -11.42 -16.74
N GLU A 173 8.81 -12.59 -17.20
CA GLU A 173 7.91 -13.69 -17.55
C GLU A 173 7.56 -14.44 -16.25
N THR A 174 6.33 -14.26 -15.76
CA THR A 174 5.80 -14.96 -14.57
C THR A 174 4.54 -15.74 -14.89
#